data_AF-A0A924LWK7-F1
#
_entry.id   AF-A0A924LWK7-F1
#
_cell.length_a   1.000
_cell.length_b   1.000
_cell.length_c   1.000
_cell.angle_alpha   90.00
_cell.angle_beta   90.00
_cell.angle_gamma   90.00
#
_symmetry.space_group_name_H-M   'P 1'
#
loop_
_entity.id
_entity.type
_entity.pdbx_description
1 polymer ?
#
loop_
_entity_poly.entity_id
_entity_poly.type
_entity_poly.pdbx_seq_one_letter_code
_entity_poly.pdbx_strand_id
1 'polypeptide(L)'
;MPFRTNDQAPDSPVAAQIDSPSRRPPHTGPTPTALDDFHADVALASEGEPAAREFRYFRGIKSPRFVNDSEQQCAEILDFYGIPWEYEPITFVLETDENGRVTEAFSPDFYLPEQNLFLEVTTMRQELVTRKNRKVRKLRQRYPDVNVKLFYRRDIEALGQKLQSRRGSFATLSASASA
;
A
#
# COMPACT_ATOMS: atom_id res chain seq x y z
N MET A 1 17.10 62.66 -25.88
CA MET A 1 17.14 63.09 -27.29
C MET A 1 17.84 61.99 -28.10
N PRO A 2 17.37 61.69 -29.33
CA PRO A 2 16.73 60.41 -29.67
C PRO A 2 17.30 59.74 -30.95
N PHE A 3 16.55 58.75 -31.48
CA PHE A 3 16.58 58.14 -32.83
C PHE A 3 17.46 56.87 -32.95
N ARG A 4 17.06 55.76 -33.60
CA ARG A 4 16.01 55.40 -34.60
C ARG A 4 15.83 53.86 -34.50
N THR A 5 14.63 53.28 -34.45
CA THR A 5 13.74 52.87 -35.57
C THR A 5 14.38 51.94 -36.61
N ASN A 6 13.86 50.70 -36.71
CA ASN A 6 13.49 50.04 -37.97
C ASN A 6 12.53 48.88 -37.61
N ASP A 7 11.22 48.97 -37.86
CA ASP A 7 10.49 48.65 -39.12
C ASP A 7 10.81 47.23 -39.63
N GLN A 8 9.95 46.22 -39.42
CA GLN A 8 8.72 45.87 -40.16
C GLN A 8 9.01 44.94 -41.36
N ALA A 9 8.17 43.91 -41.47
CA ALA A 9 8.24 42.69 -42.31
C ALA A 9 8.19 42.95 -43.84
N PRO A 10 8.19 41.90 -44.72
CA PRO A 10 6.95 41.13 -44.95
C PRO A 10 7.09 39.67 -45.46
N ASP A 11 5.93 39.00 -45.43
CA ASP A 11 5.37 38.00 -46.38
C ASP A 11 5.82 36.51 -46.44
N SER A 12 4.80 35.68 -46.17
CA SER A 12 4.60 34.28 -46.58
C SER A 12 4.43 34.18 -48.11
N PRO A 13 4.61 33.00 -48.78
CA PRO A 13 3.45 32.09 -48.95
C PRO A 13 3.74 30.57 -49.17
N VAL A 14 2.75 29.75 -48.78
CA VAL A 14 2.07 28.65 -49.53
C VAL A 14 2.82 27.35 -49.99
N ALA A 15 2.31 26.23 -49.43
CA ALA A 15 1.97 24.88 -49.96
C ALA A 15 2.97 23.98 -50.74
N ALA A 16 3.01 22.69 -50.36
CA ALA A 16 2.88 21.57 -51.30
C ALA A 16 2.49 20.26 -50.57
N GLN A 17 1.56 19.53 -51.20
CA GLN A 17 0.89 18.30 -50.79
C GLN A 17 1.01 17.30 -51.95
N ILE A 18 1.29 16.03 -51.66
CA ILE A 18 1.29 14.86 -52.58
C ILE A 18 1.28 13.63 -51.66
N ASP A 19 0.23 12.83 -51.45
CA ASP A 19 -0.71 12.04 -52.28
C ASP A 19 -0.15 10.71 -52.89
N SER A 20 -0.33 9.60 -52.13
CA SER A 20 -0.86 8.25 -52.49
C SER A 20 -0.23 7.38 -53.63
N PRO A 21 -0.64 6.09 -53.90
CA PRO A 21 -1.35 5.04 -53.11
C PRO A 21 -0.87 3.54 -53.28
N SER A 22 -1.32 2.67 -52.35
CA SER A 22 -2.01 1.35 -52.50
C SER A 22 -1.37 0.11 -53.19
N ARG A 23 -1.41 -1.06 -52.48
CA ARG A 23 -2.03 -2.30 -53.01
C ARG A 23 -2.45 -3.32 -51.93
N ARG A 24 -3.62 -3.93 -52.16
CA ARG A 24 -4.42 -4.88 -51.35
C ARG A 24 -4.11 -6.37 -51.69
N PRO A 25 -4.66 -7.35 -50.92
CA PRO A 25 -4.33 -8.79 -50.97
C PRO A 25 -5.34 -9.62 -51.79
N PRO A 26 -5.20 -10.96 -51.85
CA PRO A 26 -6.33 -11.84 -52.19
C PRO A 26 -6.64 -12.94 -51.14
N HIS A 27 -7.91 -13.33 -51.12
CA HIS A 27 -8.59 -14.38 -50.33
C HIS A 27 -8.42 -15.79 -50.94
N THR A 28 -8.76 -16.87 -50.19
CA THR A 28 -9.77 -17.94 -50.50
C THR A 28 -9.67 -19.12 -49.48
N GLY A 29 -10.79 -19.69 -48.98
CA GLY A 29 -10.91 -20.87 -48.07
C GLY A 29 -10.80 -22.25 -48.77
N PRO A 30 -11.11 -23.44 -48.16
CA PRO A 30 -12.28 -23.76 -47.30
C PRO A 30 -12.04 -24.68 -46.03
N THR A 31 -13.09 -24.86 -45.21
CA THR A 31 -13.32 -25.77 -44.03
C THR A 31 -13.54 -27.26 -44.42
N PRO A 32 -13.88 -28.29 -43.56
CA PRO A 32 -13.72 -28.61 -42.11
C PRO A 32 -13.17 -30.07 -41.84
N THR A 33 -13.06 -30.55 -40.56
CA THR A 33 -13.44 -31.94 -40.06
C THR A 33 -12.57 -32.54 -38.91
N ALA A 34 -13.27 -33.02 -37.86
CA ALA A 34 -13.04 -34.10 -36.84
C ALA A 34 -11.80 -34.09 -35.90
N LEU A 35 -11.93 -34.16 -34.57
CA LEU A 35 -12.36 -35.25 -33.63
C LEU A 35 -11.27 -36.30 -33.34
N ASP A 36 -10.79 -36.31 -32.08
CA ASP A 36 -10.25 -37.44 -31.27
C ASP A 36 -9.94 -36.85 -29.86
N ASP A 37 -10.82 -36.92 -28.86
CA ASP A 37 -11.17 -38.00 -27.92
C ASP A 37 -10.06 -38.50 -26.94
N PHE A 38 -10.27 -38.13 -25.67
CA PHE A 38 -10.32 -38.98 -24.45
C PHE A 38 -9.09 -39.22 -23.51
N HIS A 39 -9.36 -38.84 -22.24
CA HIS A 39 -8.88 -39.27 -20.90
C HIS A 39 -7.45 -39.07 -20.41
N ALA A 40 -7.30 -38.29 -19.32
CA ALA A 40 -7.18 -38.86 -17.97
C ALA A 40 -7.37 -37.81 -16.87
N ASP A 41 -8.33 -38.06 -15.97
CA ASP A 41 -8.41 -37.46 -14.65
C ASP A 41 -7.16 -37.83 -13.83
N VAL A 42 -6.46 -36.81 -13.33
CA VAL A 42 -5.76 -36.89 -12.04
C VAL A 42 -6.04 -35.59 -11.31
N ALA A 43 -7.04 -35.65 -10.44
CA ALA A 43 -7.18 -34.74 -9.33
C ALA A 43 -5.92 -34.84 -8.46
N LEU A 44 -5.20 -33.74 -8.24
CA LEU A 44 -4.34 -33.60 -7.07
C LEU A 44 -4.04 -32.13 -6.77
N ALA A 45 -4.51 -31.75 -5.59
CA ALA A 45 -4.16 -30.59 -4.78
C ALA A 45 -4.61 -29.22 -5.30
N SER A 46 -5.90 -28.91 -5.05
CA SER A 46 -6.26 -27.60 -4.52
C SER A 46 -5.55 -27.41 -3.16
N GLU A 47 -4.26 -27.09 -3.18
CA GLU A 47 -3.67 -26.44 -2.01
C GLU A 47 -4.35 -25.09 -1.94
N GLY A 48 -5.23 -24.94 -0.94
CA GLY A 48 -5.99 -23.72 -0.74
C GLY A 48 -5.04 -22.54 -0.80
N GLU A 49 -5.38 -21.55 -1.62
CA GLU A 49 -4.87 -20.20 -1.40
C GLU A 49 -5.00 -19.95 0.10
N PRO A 50 -3.92 -19.54 0.80
CA PRO A 50 -4.03 -19.25 2.21
C PRO A 50 -5.06 -18.13 2.30
N ALA A 51 -6.27 -18.46 2.76
CA ALA A 51 -7.34 -17.51 3.00
C ALA A 51 -6.69 -16.33 3.69
N ALA A 52 -6.68 -15.18 3.01
CA ALA A 52 -6.04 -13.96 3.51
C ALA A 52 -6.47 -13.83 4.97
N ARG A 53 -5.49 -13.87 5.89
CA ARG A 53 -5.77 -13.94 7.33
C ARG A 53 -6.80 -12.87 7.65
N GLU A 54 -8.01 -13.29 8.02
CA GLU A 54 -9.10 -12.37 8.23
C GLU A 54 -8.87 -11.64 9.56
N PHE A 55 -8.54 -10.36 9.47
CA PHE A 55 -8.37 -9.51 10.64
C PHE A 55 -9.75 -9.09 11.16
N ARG A 56 -10.19 -9.70 12.26
CA ARG A 56 -11.54 -9.54 12.83
C ARG A 56 -11.82 -8.14 13.38
N TYR A 57 -10.77 -7.44 13.78
CA TYR A 57 -10.83 -6.09 14.35
C TYR A 57 -10.31 -5.01 13.40
N PHE A 58 -10.00 -5.38 12.16
CA PHE A 58 -9.69 -4.42 11.11
C PHE A 58 -10.95 -3.61 10.73
N ARG A 59 -10.79 -2.30 10.63
CA ARG A 59 -11.88 -1.33 10.34
C ARG A 59 -11.71 -0.60 9.01
N GLY A 60 -10.66 -0.92 8.24
CA GLY A 60 -10.46 -0.33 6.93
C GLY A 60 -11.35 -0.95 5.85
N ILE A 61 -11.49 -0.23 4.73
CA ILE A 61 -12.40 -0.60 3.63
C ILE A 61 -11.82 -1.73 2.76
N LYS A 62 -10.50 -1.78 2.62
CA LYS A 62 -9.79 -2.74 1.77
C LYS A 62 -8.84 -3.56 2.63
N SER A 63 -8.69 -4.84 2.29
CA SER A 63 -7.72 -5.71 2.95
C SER A 63 -6.33 -5.06 2.97
N PRO A 64 -5.67 -4.98 4.13
CA PRO A 64 -4.40 -4.27 4.26
C PRO A 64 -3.30 -5.00 3.49
N ARG A 65 -2.44 -4.23 2.82
CA ARG A 65 -1.23 -4.72 2.15
C ARG A 65 -0.01 -4.14 2.87
N PHE A 66 0.54 -4.90 3.80
CA PHE A 66 1.67 -4.47 4.60
C PHE A 66 2.93 -4.33 3.74
N VAL A 67 3.71 -3.29 4.01
CA VAL A 67 4.98 -3.03 3.31
C VAL A 67 6.09 -3.91 3.88
N ASN A 68 6.01 -4.26 5.16
CA ASN A 68 7.00 -5.10 5.83
C ASN A 68 6.41 -6.03 6.91
N ASP A 69 7.19 -7.03 7.30
CA ASP A 69 6.80 -8.02 8.32
C ASP A 69 6.48 -7.41 9.69
N SER A 70 7.03 -6.23 10.01
CA SER A 70 6.84 -5.61 11.32
C SER A 70 5.47 -4.93 11.43
N GLU A 71 4.98 -4.35 10.34
CA GLU A 71 3.61 -3.87 10.23
C GLU A 71 2.61 -5.03 10.31
N GLN A 72 2.85 -6.12 9.57
CA GLN A 72 1.99 -7.30 9.64
C GLN A 72 1.93 -7.87 11.06
N GLN A 73 3.07 -8.01 11.74
CA GLN A 73 3.11 -8.46 13.13
C GLN A 73 2.37 -7.50 14.07
N CYS A 74 2.44 -6.19 13.82
CA CYS A 74 1.68 -5.21 14.59
C CYS A 74 0.17 -5.41 14.43
N ALA A 75 -0.31 -5.56 13.19
CA ALA A 75 -1.70 -5.88 12.88
C ALA A 75 -2.17 -7.16 13.57
N GLU A 76 -1.37 -8.23 13.53
CA GLU A 76 -1.69 -9.50 14.19
C GLU A 76 -1.81 -9.35 15.71
N ILE A 77 -0.97 -8.52 16.33
CA ILE A 77 -1.04 -8.24 17.76
C ILE A 77 -2.29 -7.44 18.10
N LEU A 78 -2.57 -6.37 17.36
CA LEU A 78 -3.77 -5.54 17.57
C LEU A 78 -5.04 -6.38 17.45
N ASP A 79 -5.12 -7.21 16.41
CA ASP A 79 -6.23 -8.12 16.17
C ASP A 79 -6.39 -9.16 17.29
N PHE A 80 -5.27 -9.75 17.75
CA PHE A 80 -5.28 -10.71 18.84
C PHE A 80 -5.81 -10.12 20.15
N TYR A 81 -5.44 -8.88 20.47
CA TYR A 81 -5.91 -8.19 21.66
C TYR A 81 -7.32 -7.59 21.50
N GLY A 82 -7.96 -7.75 20.33
CA GLY A 82 -9.29 -7.24 20.05
C GLY A 82 -9.36 -5.72 19.97
N ILE A 83 -8.23 -5.07 19.66
CA ILE A 83 -8.15 -3.62 19.54
C ILE A 83 -8.59 -3.26 18.12
N PRO A 84 -9.63 -2.45 17.90
CA PRO A 84 -9.99 -2.01 16.55
C PRO A 84 -8.88 -1.18 15.91
N TRP A 85 -8.59 -1.43 14.63
CA TRP A 85 -7.50 -0.75 13.93
C TRP A 85 -7.75 -0.55 12.44
N GLU A 86 -7.10 0.48 11.89
CA GLU A 86 -7.04 0.78 10.46
C GLU A 86 -5.58 0.86 10.01
N TYR A 87 -5.33 0.60 8.72
CA TYR A 87 -3.99 0.60 8.11
C TYR A 87 -3.87 1.74 7.10
N GLU A 88 -2.79 2.54 7.21
CA GLU A 88 -2.52 3.73 6.39
C GLU A 88 -3.79 4.60 6.16
N PRO A 89 -4.48 5.03 7.23
CA PRO A 89 -5.80 5.65 7.11
C PRO A 89 -5.77 7.05 6.48
N ILE A 90 -4.67 7.78 6.69
CA ILE A 90 -4.55 9.17 6.28
C ILE A 90 -3.09 9.57 6.10
N THR A 91 -2.87 10.55 5.21
CA THR A 91 -1.57 11.23 5.05
C THR A 91 -1.72 12.69 5.47
N PHE A 92 -0.88 13.14 6.39
CA PHE A 92 -0.79 14.51 6.86
C PHE A 92 0.26 15.29 6.07
N VAL A 93 -0.12 16.44 5.52
CA VAL A 93 0.82 17.37 4.87
C VAL A 93 1.49 18.21 5.95
N LEU A 94 2.82 18.11 6.06
CA LEU A 94 3.60 18.81 7.07
C LEU A 94 4.16 20.13 6.54
N GLU A 95 4.64 20.14 5.28
CA GLU A 95 5.22 21.32 4.64
C GLU A 95 4.83 21.40 3.15
N THR A 96 4.74 22.64 2.66
CA THR A 96 4.49 22.97 1.26
C THR A 96 5.46 24.05 0.79
N ASP A 97 5.85 24.02 -0.48
CA ASP A 97 6.63 25.09 -1.10
C ASP A 97 5.79 26.34 -1.41
N GLU A 98 6.43 27.38 -1.93
CA GLU A 98 5.81 28.65 -2.33
C GLU A 98 4.75 28.49 -3.43
N ASN A 99 4.82 27.40 -4.20
CA ASN A 99 3.87 27.06 -5.25
C ASN A 99 2.73 26.15 -4.75
N GLY A 100 2.70 25.86 -3.45
CA GLY A 100 1.71 24.99 -2.81
C GLY A 100 1.95 23.49 -3.00
N ARG A 101 3.11 23.06 -3.51
CA ARG A 101 3.44 21.63 -3.64
C ARG A 101 3.87 21.05 -2.31
N VAL A 102 3.41 19.85 -1.99
CA VAL A 102 3.79 19.13 -0.76
C VAL A 102 5.26 18.76 -0.82
N THR A 103 6.06 19.28 0.11
CA THR A 103 7.50 18.98 0.24
C THR A 103 7.77 17.97 1.34
N GLU A 104 6.92 17.92 2.36
CA GLU A 104 7.00 16.91 3.42
C GLU A 104 5.61 16.47 3.88
N ALA A 105 5.42 15.16 3.99
CA ALA A 105 4.22 14.53 4.51
C ALA A 105 4.55 13.41 5.52
N PHE A 106 3.55 13.06 6.31
CA PHE A 106 3.60 11.99 7.30
C PHE A 106 2.35 11.13 7.20
N SER A 107 2.54 9.84 6.98
CA SER A 107 1.47 8.84 6.83
C SER A 107 1.68 7.81 7.92
N PRO A 108 0.91 7.84 9.02
CA PRO A 108 1.04 6.85 10.08
C PRO A 108 0.65 5.46 9.57
N ASP A 109 1.37 4.44 10.02
CA ASP A 109 1.12 3.05 9.61
C ASP A 109 -0.26 2.55 10.09
N PHE A 110 -0.68 2.92 11.31
CA PHE A 110 -1.96 2.49 11.89
C PHE A 110 -2.73 3.61 12.57
N TYR A 111 -4.05 3.43 12.69
CA TYR A 111 -4.92 4.21 13.57
C TYR A 111 -5.79 3.31 14.43
N LEU A 112 -5.95 3.68 15.69
CA LEU A 112 -6.78 3.01 16.67
C LEU A 112 -7.98 3.91 17.00
N PRO A 113 -9.17 3.66 16.43
CA PRO A 113 -10.31 4.58 16.53
C PRO A 113 -10.80 4.81 17.95
N GLU A 114 -10.82 3.77 18.78
CA GLU A 114 -11.30 3.86 20.16
C GLU A 114 -10.41 4.73 21.05
N GLN A 115 -9.10 4.78 20.75
CA GLN A 115 -8.14 5.59 21.50
C GLN A 115 -7.85 6.93 20.82
N ASN A 116 -8.43 7.17 19.63
CA ASN A 116 -8.08 8.30 18.75
C ASN A 116 -6.54 8.47 18.66
N LEU A 117 -5.86 7.39 18.27
CA LEU A 117 -4.40 7.28 18.32
C LEU A 117 -3.82 6.74 17.02
N PHE A 118 -2.87 7.46 16.44
CA PHE A 118 -2.04 7.00 15.34
C PHE A 118 -0.78 6.31 15.86
N LEU A 119 -0.44 5.18 15.25
CA LEU A 119 0.79 4.44 15.52
C LEU A 119 1.69 4.43 14.29
N GLU A 120 2.98 4.58 14.55
CA GLU A 120 4.03 4.47 13.55
C GLU A 120 4.99 3.37 13.99
N VAL A 121 4.99 2.25 13.27
CA VAL A 121 5.85 1.12 13.52
C VAL A 121 7.29 1.50 13.15
N THR A 122 8.21 1.17 14.04
CA THR A 122 9.63 1.42 13.82
C THR A 122 10.46 0.22 14.25
N THR A 123 11.19 -0.36 13.31
CA THR A 123 12.13 -1.47 13.53
C THR A 123 13.49 -1.01 14.09
N MET A 124 13.77 0.30 14.00
CA MET A 124 14.99 1.03 14.40
C MET A 124 16.34 0.47 13.93
N ARG A 125 16.93 1.17 12.94
CA ARG A 125 18.31 1.68 13.05
C ARG A 125 18.24 3.13 13.56
N GLN A 126 19.17 3.54 14.43
CA GLN A 126 19.10 4.79 15.23
C GLN A 126 18.89 6.07 14.41
N GLU A 127 19.47 6.16 13.22
CA GLU A 127 19.39 7.35 12.35
C GLU A 127 17.99 7.64 11.79
N LEU A 128 17.18 6.60 11.55
CA LEU A 128 15.84 6.73 10.97
C LEU A 128 14.85 7.35 11.98
N VAL A 129 15.08 7.15 13.27
CA VAL A 129 14.23 7.73 14.33
C VAL A 129 14.39 9.23 14.45
N THR A 130 15.56 9.77 14.16
CA THR A 130 15.74 11.24 14.15
C THR A 130 14.86 11.89 13.09
N ARG A 131 14.74 11.28 11.90
CA ARG A 131 13.86 11.78 10.83
C ARG A 131 12.38 11.61 11.20
N LYS A 132 11.97 10.42 11.67
CA LYS A 132 10.58 10.19 12.13
C LYS A 132 10.18 11.14 13.27
N ASN A 133 11.04 11.33 14.27
CA ASN A 133 10.79 12.28 15.37
C ASN A 133 10.66 13.72 14.89
N ARG A 134 11.43 14.14 13.89
CA ARG A 134 11.28 15.47 13.28
C ARG A 134 9.90 15.63 12.64
N LYS A 135 9.45 14.65 11.87
CA LYS A 135 8.11 14.64 11.28
C LYS A 135 7.02 14.67 12.35
N VAL A 136 7.13 13.86 13.40
CA VAL A 136 6.18 13.85 14.53
C VAL A 136 6.12 15.20 15.23
N ARG A 137 7.26 15.89 15.40
CA ARG A 137 7.28 17.24 15.98
C ARG A 137 6.54 18.24 15.08
N LYS A 138 6.80 18.22 13.76
CA LYS A 138 6.08 19.07 12.79
C LYS A 138 4.59 18.75 12.75
N LEU A 139 4.23 17.47 12.81
CA LEU A 139 2.84 17.02 12.90
C LEU A 139 2.15 17.63 14.11
N ARG A 140 2.74 17.53 15.30
CA ARG A 140 2.17 18.12 16.53
C ARG A 140 2.08 19.64 16.51
N GLN A 141 2.96 20.31 15.77
CA GLN A 141 2.89 21.76 15.60
C GLN A 141 1.73 22.16 14.68
N ARG A 142 1.50 21.42 13.59
CA ARG A 142 0.48 21.74 12.59
C ARG A 142 -0.90 21.17 12.92
N TYR A 143 -0.93 20.03 13.60
CA TYR A 143 -2.12 19.26 13.97
C TYR A 143 -2.03 18.89 15.46
N PRO A 144 -2.32 19.83 16.37
CA PRO A 144 -2.14 19.62 17.81
C PRO A 144 -3.07 18.54 18.39
N ASP A 145 -4.23 18.32 17.78
CA ASP A 145 -5.21 17.32 18.24
C ASP A 145 -4.88 15.89 17.78
N VAL A 146 -3.85 15.73 16.94
CA VAL A 146 -3.44 14.42 16.41
C VAL A 146 -2.52 13.72 17.42
N ASN A 147 -3.03 12.68 18.05
CA ASN A 147 -2.25 11.82 18.92
C ASN A 147 -1.45 10.82 18.09
N VAL A 148 -0.11 10.90 18.15
CA VAL A 148 0.78 9.92 17.49
C VAL A 148 1.82 9.37 18.47
N LYS A 149 2.04 8.06 18.40
CA LYS A 149 3.10 7.34 19.12
C LYS A 149 3.96 6.51 18.16
N LEU A 150 5.27 6.53 18.39
CA LEU A 150 6.19 5.58 17.76
C LEU A 150 6.10 4.26 18.52
N PHE A 151 5.90 3.15 17.82
CA PHE A 151 5.80 1.82 18.40
C PHE A 151 6.99 0.97 17.93
N TYR A 152 7.84 0.54 18.87
CA TYR A 152 9.06 -0.17 18.50
C TYR A 152 8.77 -1.64 18.25
N ARG A 153 9.46 -2.22 17.26
CA ARG A 153 9.41 -3.67 17.00
C ARG A 153 9.71 -4.51 18.25
N ARG A 154 10.59 -4.05 19.14
CA ARG A 154 10.86 -4.75 20.40
C ARG A 154 9.65 -4.78 21.35
N ASP A 155 8.83 -3.73 21.33
CA ASP A 155 7.59 -3.68 22.11
C ASP A 155 6.55 -4.63 21.51
N ILE A 156 6.49 -4.71 20.17
CA ILE A 156 5.71 -5.70 19.41
C ILE A 156 6.17 -7.12 19.77
N GLU A 157 7.46 -7.41 19.72
CA GLU A 157 8.02 -8.75 20.02
C GLU A 157 7.79 -9.16 21.48
N ALA A 158 7.94 -8.23 22.43
CA ALA A 158 7.65 -8.49 23.85
C ALA A 158 6.16 -8.84 24.08
N LEU A 159 5.25 -8.15 23.38
CA LEU A 159 3.83 -8.48 23.40
C LEU A 159 3.50 -9.79 22.67
N GLY A 160 4.25 -10.10 21.61
CA GLY A 160 4.12 -11.32 20.80
C GLY A 160 4.61 -12.60 21.50
N GLN A 161 5.67 -12.51 22.34
CA GLN A 161 6.12 -13.66 23.14
C GLN A 161 5.02 -14.14 24.10
N LYS A 162 4.29 -13.20 24.73
CA LYS A 162 3.13 -13.53 25.57
C LYS A 162 2.00 -14.21 24.78
N LEU A 163 1.82 -13.82 23.52
CA LEU A 163 0.84 -14.43 22.60
C LEU A 163 1.22 -15.88 22.24
N GLN A 164 2.49 -16.14 21.92
CA GLN A 164 2.96 -17.49 21.61
C GLN A 164 2.84 -18.44 22.82
N SER A 165 3.12 -17.96 24.03
CA SER A 165 2.91 -18.73 25.27
C SER A 165 1.44 -19.09 25.51
N ARG A 166 0.48 -18.24 25.12
CA ARG A 166 -0.96 -18.54 25.24
C ARG A 166 -1.47 -19.45 24.12
N ARG A 167 -0.95 -19.35 22.90
CA ARG A 167 -1.25 -20.29 21.80
C ARG A 167 -0.72 -21.71 22.09
N GLY A 168 0.44 -21.83 22.73
CA GLY A 168 0.97 -23.12 23.19
C GLY A 168 0.08 -23.82 24.23
N SER A 169 -0.59 -23.06 25.10
CA SER A 169 -1.50 -23.63 26.12
C SER A 169 -2.83 -24.15 25.55
N PHE A 170 -3.26 -23.68 24.38
CA PHE A 170 -4.49 -24.14 23.74
C PHE A 170 -4.27 -25.42 22.92
N ALA A 171 -3.05 -25.64 22.40
CA ALA A 171 -2.68 -26.87 21.71
C ALA A 171 -2.63 -28.09 22.64
N THR A 172 -2.32 -27.90 23.93
CA THR A 172 -2.30 -29.01 24.91
C THR A 172 -3.69 -29.41 25.38
N LEU A 173 -4.66 -28.47 25.48
CA LEU A 173 -6.01 -28.79 25.93
C LEU A 173 -6.87 -29.50 24.86
N SER A 174 -6.55 -29.35 23.57
CA SER A 174 -7.19 -30.11 22.49
C SER A 174 -6.69 -31.55 22.38
N ALA A 175 -5.53 -31.88 22.98
CA ALA A 175 -4.96 -33.24 22.94
C ALA A 175 -5.42 -34.12 24.11
N SER A 176 -6.10 -33.57 25.13
CA SER A 176 -6.57 -34.31 26.30
C SER A 176 -8.09 -34.59 26.30
N ALA A 177 -8.81 -34.19 25.25
CA ALA A 177 -10.26 -34.41 25.13
C ALA A 177 -10.64 -35.60 24.21
N SER A 178 -9.67 -36.44 23.81
CA SER A 178 -9.89 -37.62 22.97
C SER A 178 -9.28 -38.91 23.53
N ALA A 179 -9.19 -39.05 24.86
CA ALA A 179 -8.81 -40.30 25.52
C ALA A 179 -9.88 -40.76 26.50
#